data_AF-A0A969TIT6-F1
#
_entry.id   AF-A0A969TIT6-F1
#
_cell.length_a   1.000
_cell.length_b   1.000
_cell.length_c   1.000
_cell.angle_alpha   90.00
_cell.angle_beta   90.00
_cell.angle_gamma   90.00
#
_symmetry.space_group_name_H-M   'P 1'
#
loop_
_entity.id
_entity.type
_entity.pdbx_description
1 polymer ?
#
loop_
_entity_poly.entity_id
_entity_poly.type
_entity_poly.pdbx_seq_one_letter_code
_entity_poly.pdbx_strand_id
1 'polypeptide(L)'
;MSGEIVLAQTSTPAQVPAGMVAVYCKSDGKCYRLAAGASEVELGSGGGVASGSTFPAGAVAGDIFYREDLRRMGYYDGSRWLGERVVAALGNFSGFASPITGNTNVYIGVPAAWWLDQLDLAYHVPGSALGGAVFWHVRLIVRSSTNVDSDATTLTINANTSAWNKTSITSFTPNPLTTQKLIYLRAEQSGAMDNLSLAMTLYIREVLG
;
A
#
# COMPACT_ATOMS: atom_id res chain seq x y z
N MET A 1 4.72 15.59 13.87
CA MET A 1 3.74 15.27 14.94
C MET A 1 3.65 13.77 15.00
N SER A 2 4.18 13.15 16.06
CA SER A 2 4.12 11.70 16.27
C SER A 2 2.85 11.40 17.05
N GLY A 3 1.82 10.89 16.37
CA GLY A 3 0.63 10.37 17.03
C GLY A 3 0.87 8.91 17.39
N GLU A 4 1.01 8.61 18.68
CA GLU A 4 0.99 7.23 19.17
C GLU A 4 -0.48 6.81 19.31
N ILE A 5 -0.91 5.83 18.51
CA ILE A 5 -2.24 5.23 18.64
C ILE A 5 -2.13 4.10 19.65
N VAL A 6 -2.60 4.33 20.89
CA VAL A 6 -2.59 3.31 21.95
C VAL A 6 -3.85 2.45 21.85
N LEU A 7 -3.82 1.38 21.05
CA LEU A 7 -4.98 0.54 20.69
C LEU A 7 -5.44 -0.49 21.76
N ALA A 8 -4.95 -0.44 23.00
CA ALA A 8 -5.10 -1.56 23.95
C ALA A 8 -5.69 -1.22 25.33
N GLN A 9 -6.40 -0.11 25.48
CA GLN A 9 -7.08 0.19 26.74
C GLN A 9 -8.52 -0.31 26.71
N THR A 10 -8.93 -1.09 27.73
CA THR A 10 -10.30 -1.60 27.92
C THR A 10 -11.18 -0.68 28.77
N SER A 11 -10.66 0.50 29.13
CA SER A 11 -11.32 1.50 29.96
C SER A 11 -10.97 2.91 29.48
N THR A 12 -11.76 3.89 29.87
CA THR A 12 -11.54 5.30 29.52
C THR A 12 -10.18 5.77 30.06
N PRO A 13 -9.29 6.33 29.21
CA PRO A 13 -8.02 6.88 29.65
C PRO A 13 -8.23 7.98 30.69
N ALA A 14 -7.53 7.90 31.82
CA ALA A 14 -7.65 8.90 32.89
C ALA A 14 -7.11 10.29 32.51
N GLN A 15 -6.15 10.33 31.56
CA GLN A 15 -5.53 11.55 31.06
C GLN A 15 -5.17 11.34 29.58
N VAL A 16 -5.51 12.30 28.72
CA VAL A 16 -5.01 12.38 27.34
C VAL A 16 -4.12 13.63 27.25
N PRO A 17 -2.84 13.52 26.88
CA PRO A 17 -1.96 14.67 26.74
C PRO A 17 -2.50 15.71 25.76
N ALA A 18 -2.22 16.99 26.05
CA ALA A 18 -2.63 18.08 25.16
C ALA A 18 -2.08 17.87 23.74
N GLY A 19 -2.95 18.02 22.74
CA GLY A 19 -2.60 17.78 21.32
C GLY A 19 -2.63 16.32 20.87
N MET A 20 -2.99 15.38 21.75
CA MET A 20 -3.17 13.97 21.41
C MET A 20 -4.65 13.56 21.40
N VAL A 21 -4.91 12.44 20.73
CA VAL A 21 -6.21 11.76 20.73
C VAL A 21 -5.95 10.30 21.12
N ALA A 22 -6.60 9.84 22.18
CA ALA A 22 -6.63 8.42 22.52
C ALA A 22 -7.74 7.72 21.73
N VAL A 23 -7.46 6.53 21.22
CA VAL A 23 -8.45 5.64 20.59
C VAL A 23 -8.41 4.31 21.34
N TYR A 24 -9.54 3.89 21.91
CA TYR A 24 -9.63 2.72 22.79
C TYR A 24 -11.02 2.07 22.68
N CYS A 25 -11.16 0.82 23.12
CA CYS A 25 -12.44 0.11 23.08
C CYS A 25 -12.81 -0.38 24.48
N LYS A 26 -14.07 -0.25 24.88
CA LYS A 26 -14.51 -0.67 26.22
C LYS A 26 -15.09 -2.09 26.19
N SER A 27 -15.38 -2.62 27.37
CA SER A 27 -16.04 -3.92 27.54
C SER A 27 -17.47 -3.99 26.97
N ASP A 28 -18.02 -2.88 26.52
CA ASP A 28 -19.31 -2.81 25.81
C ASP A 28 -19.19 -3.17 24.31
N GLY A 29 -17.98 -3.48 23.83
CA GLY A 29 -17.72 -3.81 22.42
C GLY A 29 -17.68 -2.59 21.50
N LYS A 30 -17.63 -1.38 22.05
CA LYS A 30 -17.58 -0.12 21.31
C LYS A 30 -16.22 0.54 21.45
N CYS A 31 -15.78 1.18 20.38
CA CYS A 31 -14.57 1.98 20.38
C CYS A 31 -14.89 3.48 20.49
N TYR A 32 -13.97 4.23 21.08
CA TYR A 32 -14.14 5.63 21.44
C TYR A 32 -12.87 6.40 21.07
N ARG A 33 -13.04 7.70 20.82
CA ARG A 33 -11.95 8.67 20.80
C ARG A 33 -12.13 9.69 21.91
N LEU A 34 -11.02 10.07 22.54
CA LEU A 34 -10.99 11.09 23.58
C LEU A 34 -9.81 12.03 23.32
N ALA A 35 -10.09 13.34 23.25
CA ALA A 35 -9.08 14.39 23.20
C ALA A 35 -8.90 15.02 24.59
N ALA A 36 -7.77 15.69 24.81
CA ALA A 36 -7.49 16.38 26.08
C ALA A 36 -8.59 17.39 26.46
N GLY A 37 -9.20 17.20 27.64
CA GLY A 37 -10.26 18.06 28.16
C GLY A 37 -11.60 17.99 27.40
N ALA A 38 -11.75 17.05 26.46
CA ALA A 38 -12.99 16.84 25.72
C ALA A 38 -13.85 15.76 26.35
N SER A 39 -15.11 15.69 25.94
CA SER A 39 -15.95 14.53 26.19
C SER A 39 -15.54 13.38 25.27
N GLU A 40 -15.70 12.16 25.79
CA GLU A 40 -15.54 10.95 25.01
C GLU A 40 -16.55 10.92 23.85
N VAL A 41 -16.08 10.54 22.66
CA VAL A 41 -16.91 10.38 21.48
C VAL A 41 -16.87 8.92 21.07
N GLU A 42 -18.01 8.24 21.13
CA GLU A 42 -18.14 6.90 20.53
C GLU A 42 -17.76 6.99 19.07
N LEU A 43 -16.73 6.23 18.69
CA LEU A 43 -16.39 6.06 17.29
C LEU A 43 -17.59 5.39 16.65
N GLY A 44 -18.26 6.19 15.83
CA GLY A 44 -19.48 5.89 15.11
C GLY A 44 -20.68 5.48 15.95
N SER A 45 -21.07 6.39 16.83
CA SER A 45 -22.49 6.58 17.18
C SER A 45 -23.40 6.94 15.97
N GLY A 46 -22.84 6.97 14.75
CA GLY A 46 -23.51 6.84 13.44
C GLY A 46 -22.91 5.77 12.51
N GLY A 47 -22.27 4.72 13.03
CA GLY A 47 -21.50 3.72 12.27
C GLY A 47 -20.10 3.48 12.86
N GLY A 48 -20.03 2.82 14.01
CA GLY A 48 -18.81 2.67 14.80
C GLY A 48 -17.86 1.62 14.28
N VAL A 49 -16.60 1.69 14.74
CA VAL A 49 -15.69 0.57 14.51
C VAL A 49 -16.09 -0.53 15.48
N ALA A 50 -16.85 -1.50 14.99
CA ALA A 50 -17.20 -2.68 15.76
C ALA A 50 -15.94 -3.50 16.08
N SER A 51 -15.95 -4.24 17.20
CA SER A 51 -14.85 -5.12 17.59
C SER A 51 -15.33 -6.52 17.96
N GLY A 52 -14.40 -7.47 17.94
CA GLY A 52 -14.64 -8.85 18.35
C GLY A 52 -13.58 -9.81 17.82
N SER A 53 -13.72 -11.09 18.15
CA SER A 53 -12.80 -12.16 17.73
C SER A 53 -13.08 -12.72 16.33
N THR A 54 -14.24 -12.41 15.75
CA THR A 54 -14.62 -12.81 14.39
C THR A 54 -15.21 -11.64 13.64
N PHE A 55 -14.98 -11.59 12.33
CA PHE A 55 -15.59 -10.57 11.49
C PHE A 55 -17.11 -10.71 11.41
N PRO A 56 -17.85 -9.59 11.26
CA PRO A 56 -19.30 -9.64 11.10
C PRO A 56 -19.67 -10.18 9.72
N ALA A 57 -20.70 -11.03 9.66
CA ALA A 57 -21.15 -11.69 8.43
C ALA A 57 -21.88 -10.75 7.45
N GLY A 58 -22.38 -9.60 7.91
CA GLY A 58 -23.17 -8.63 7.14
C GLY A 58 -22.40 -7.37 6.75
N ALA A 59 -21.08 -7.46 6.59
CA ALA A 59 -20.24 -6.30 6.28
C ALA A 59 -20.56 -5.70 4.90
N VAL A 60 -20.49 -4.38 4.78
CA VAL A 60 -20.60 -3.64 3.53
C VAL A 60 -19.27 -2.96 3.20
N ALA A 61 -19.01 -2.73 1.90
CA ALA A 61 -17.77 -2.12 1.46
C ALA A 61 -17.54 -0.77 2.17
N GLY A 62 -16.36 -0.59 2.76
CA GLY A 62 -16.04 0.58 3.57
C GLY A 62 -16.06 0.34 5.08
N ASP A 63 -16.67 -0.77 5.54
CA ASP A 63 -16.74 -1.08 6.96
C ASP A 63 -15.34 -1.27 7.58
N ILE A 64 -15.22 -0.90 8.84
CA ILE A 64 -14.01 -1.04 9.63
C ILE A 64 -14.34 -1.87 10.87
N PHE A 65 -13.47 -2.83 11.20
CA PHE A 65 -13.66 -3.73 12.33
C PHE A 65 -12.33 -4.01 13.04
N TYR A 66 -12.30 -3.93 14.36
CA TYR A 66 -11.12 -4.28 15.14
C TYR A 66 -11.16 -5.76 15.55
N ARG A 67 -10.23 -6.56 15.01
CA ARG A 67 -10.06 -7.97 15.38
C ARG A 67 -9.26 -8.08 16.66
N GLU A 68 -9.93 -8.39 17.76
CA GLU A 68 -9.35 -8.41 19.10
C GLU A 68 -8.32 -9.53 19.28
N ASP A 69 -8.54 -10.69 18.66
CA ASP A 69 -7.66 -11.85 18.67
C ASP A 69 -6.37 -11.60 17.87
N LEU A 70 -6.49 -10.92 16.72
CA LEU A 70 -5.35 -10.52 15.89
C LEU A 70 -4.67 -9.24 16.38
N ARG A 71 -5.36 -8.45 17.21
CA ARG A 71 -5.00 -7.10 17.66
C ARG A 71 -4.72 -6.16 16.48
N ARG A 72 -5.61 -6.17 15.48
CA ARG A 72 -5.44 -5.41 14.23
C ARG A 72 -6.75 -4.82 13.73
N MET A 73 -6.63 -3.71 13.01
CA MET A 73 -7.75 -3.13 12.27
C MET A 73 -7.96 -3.86 10.94
N GLY A 74 -9.23 -4.16 10.64
CA GLY A 74 -9.70 -4.68 9.37
C GLY A 74 -10.56 -3.65 8.63
N TYR A 75 -10.49 -3.67 7.30
CA TYR A 75 -11.31 -2.89 6.38
C TYR A 75 -11.98 -3.83 5.39
N TYR A 76 -13.31 -3.75 5.23
CA TYR A 76 -14.04 -4.58 4.27
C TYR A 76 -14.05 -3.90 2.89
N ASP A 77 -13.50 -4.56 1.88
CA ASP A 77 -13.45 -4.02 0.51
C ASP A 77 -14.72 -4.28 -0.32
N GLY A 78 -15.74 -4.89 0.29
CA GLY A 78 -16.95 -5.37 -0.38
C GLY A 78 -16.94 -6.87 -0.70
N SER A 79 -15.79 -7.54 -0.52
CA SER A 79 -15.64 -8.98 -0.72
C SER A 79 -14.96 -9.68 0.45
N ARG A 80 -14.05 -8.99 1.15
CA ARG A 80 -13.23 -9.56 2.22
C ARG A 80 -12.72 -8.49 3.17
N TRP A 81 -12.17 -8.95 4.29
CA TRP A 81 -11.48 -8.11 5.26
C TRP A 81 -9.99 -8.00 4.92
N LEU A 82 -9.51 -6.78 4.83
CA LEU A 82 -8.11 -6.43 4.57
C LEU A 82 -7.51 -5.78 5.81
N GLY A 83 -6.24 -6.07 6.08
CA GLY A 83 -5.50 -5.40 7.13
C GLY A 83 -5.12 -3.98 6.76
N GLU A 84 -4.30 -3.40 7.63
CA GLU A 84 -3.70 -2.09 7.41
C GLU A 84 -2.82 -2.08 6.15
N ARG A 85 -2.79 -0.92 5.50
CA ARG A 85 -1.95 -0.68 4.33
C ARG A 85 -0.50 -0.51 4.78
N VAL A 86 0.36 -1.44 4.40
CA VAL A 86 1.80 -1.35 4.63
C VAL A 86 2.45 -0.66 3.44
N VAL A 87 3.25 0.36 3.74
CA VAL A 87 4.04 1.08 2.74
C VAL A 87 5.38 0.39 2.59
N ALA A 88 5.61 -0.19 1.42
CA ALA A 88 6.92 -0.68 1.04
C ALA A 88 7.58 0.37 0.12
N ALA A 89 8.37 1.25 0.72
CA ALA A 89 9.14 2.23 -0.03
C ALA A 89 10.27 1.49 -0.76
N LEU A 90 10.14 1.40 -2.09
CA LEU A 90 11.16 0.82 -2.95
C LEU A 90 12.34 1.78 -3.17
N GLY A 91 12.28 3.02 -2.69
CA GLY A 91 13.36 4.01 -2.83
C GLY A 91 13.20 4.93 -4.04
N ASN A 92 14.02 5.99 -4.06
CA ASN A 92 14.11 6.93 -5.19
C ASN A 92 15.25 6.48 -6.11
N PHE A 93 14.97 6.35 -7.40
CA PHE A 93 15.95 5.97 -8.42
C PHE A 93 16.13 7.13 -9.40
N SER A 94 17.19 7.89 -9.20
CA SER A 94 17.64 8.90 -10.17
C SER A 94 18.71 8.33 -11.08
N GLY A 95 18.61 8.59 -12.38
CA GLY A 95 19.73 8.42 -13.29
C GLY A 95 19.85 7.04 -13.95
N PHE A 96 18.74 6.44 -14.36
CA PHE A 96 18.79 5.35 -15.33
C PHE A 96 19.34 5.90 -16.65
N ALA A 97 20.63 5.71 -16.89
CA ALA A 97 21.32 6.29 -18.04
C ALA A 97 21.25 5.35 -19.26
N SER A 98 20.98 5.91 -20.45
CA SER A 98 21.06 5.15 -21.69
C SER A 98 22.51 5.13 -22.23
N PRO A 99 22.99 3.99 -22.78
CA PRO A 99 22.32 2.69 -22.78
C PRO A 99 22.42 2.02 -21.42
N ILE A 100 21.30 1.54 -20.89
CA ILE A 100 21.33 0.66 -19.73
C ILE A 100 21.93 -0.68 -20.18
N THR A 101 23.11 -1.02 -19.65
CA THR A 101 23.77 -2.31 -19.94
C THR A 101 23.32 -3.44 -19.01
N GLY A 102 22.31 -3.21 -18.15
CA GLY A 102 21.73 -4.24 -17.30
C GLY A 102 20.54 -3.77 -16.46
N ASN A 103 19.65 -4.69 -16.09
CA ASN A 103 18.45 -4.38 -15.32
C ASN A 103 18.80 -3.91 -13.90
N THR A 104 18.28 -2.76 -13.46
CA THR A 104 18.25 -2.44 -12.03
C THR A 104 16.98 -3.01 -11.43
N ASN A 105 17.14 -3.98 -10.53
CA ASN A 105 16.04 -4.60 -9.80
C ASN A 105 16.09 -4.18 -8.33
N VAL A 106 14.93 -3.95 -7.75
CA VAL A 106 14.80 -3.59 -6.33
C VAL A 106 13.83 -4.53 -5.68
N TYR A 107 14.33 -5.40 -4.81
CA TYR A 107 13.57 -6.53 -4.32
C TYR A 107 12.91 -6.26 -2.96
N ILE A 108 11.67 -6.69 -2.82
CA ILE A 108 10.94 -6.82 -1.55
C ILE A 108 10.45 -8.27 -1.43
N GLY A 109 10.67 -8.88 -0.27
CA GLY A 109 10.02 -10.13 0.09
C GLY A 109 8.61 -9.85 0.61
N VAL A 110 7.59 -10.44 -0.02
CA VAL A 110 6.18 -10.31 0.39
C VAL A 110 5.67 -11.67 0.88
N PRO A 111 5.11 -11.76 2.10
CA PRO A 111 4.55 -13.01 2.62
C PRO A 111 3.39 -13.54 1.76
N ALA A 112 3.06 -14.82 1.98
CA ALA A 112 1.86 -15.41 1.38
C ALA A 112 0.59 -14.75 1.93
N ALA A 113 -0.50 -14.79 1.15
CA ALA A 113 -1.81 -14.22 1.47
C ALA A 113 -1.83 -12.67 1.59
N TRP A 114 -0.84 -12.01 0.98
CA TRP A 114 -0.83 -10.55 0.86
C TRP A 114 -1.31 -10.12 -0.54
N TRP A 115 -1.90 -8.94 -0.56
CA TRP A 115 -2.51 -8.28 -1.70
C TRP A 115 -1.64 -7.10 -2.15
N LEU A 116 -1.45 -6.97 -3.46
CA LEU A 116 -0.90 -5.75 -4.07
C LEU A 116 -2.04 -4.74 -4.19
N ASP A 117 -1.98 -3.67 -3.42
CA ASP A 117 -3.09 -2.74 -3.28
C ASP A 117 -2.96 -1.58 -4.27
N GLN A 118 -1.81 -0.90 -4.26
CA GLN A 118 -1.57 0.25 -5.11
C GLN A 118 -0.07 0.42 -5.36
N LEU A 119 0.31 0.75 -6.59
CA LEU A 119 1.65 1.15 -6.96
C LEU A 119 1.58 2.59 -7.47
N ASP A 120 2.16 3.50 -6.70
CA ASP A 120 2.34 4.88 -7.12
C ASP A 120 3.71 5.05 -7.76
N LEU A 121 3.73 5.61 -8.97
CA LEU A 121 4.92 5.88 -9.75
C LEU A 121 4.97 7.37 -10.07
N ALA A 122 6.09 7.99 -9.75
CA ALA A 122 6.47 9.29 -10.29
C ALA A 122 7.64 9.08 -11.25
N TYR A 123 7.55 9.62 -12.46
CA TYR A 123 8.61 9.46 -13.47
C TYR A 123 8.88 10.76 -14.21
N HIS A 124 10.11 10.88 -14.70
CA HIS A 124 10.56 11.97 -15.55
C HIS A 124 11.50 11.42 -16.63
N VAL A 125 11.18 11.70 -17.89
CA VAL A 125 12.03 11.36 -19.05
C VAL A 125 12.36 12.67 -19.77
N PRO A 126 13.49 13.32 -19.43
CA PRO A 126 13.92 14.53 -20.12
C PRO A 126 14.26 14.22 -21.59
N GLY A 127 14.19 15.23 -22.44
CA GLY A 127 14.69 15.16 -23.82
C GLY A 127 13.62 14.94 -24.88
N SER A 128 14.03 14.52 -26.08
CA SER A 128 13.21 14.65 -27.30
C SER A 128 12.90 13.34 -28.03
N ALA A 129 13.40 12.19 -27.56
CA ALA A 129 13.45 10.98 -28.38
C ALA A 129 12.39 9.88 -28.10
N LEU A 130 11.37 10.09 -27.26
CA LEU A 130 10.29 9.09 -27.11
C LEU A 130 9.23 9.17 -28.24
N GLY A 131 8.80 8.00 -28.71
CA GLY A 131 7.77 7.83 -29.75
C GLY A 131 8.00 6.58 -30.63
N GLY A 132 6.92 6.02 -31.18
CA GLY A 132 6.99 4.84 -32.04
C GLY A 132 7.58 3.62 -31.34
N ALA A 133 8.74 3.14 -31.82
CA ALA A 133 9.47 2.00 -31.24
C ALA A 133 10.37 2.37 -30.04
N VAL A 134 10.40 3.65 -29.65
CA VAL A 134 11.25 4.19 -28.58
C VAL A 134 10.41 4.49 -27.34
N PHE A 135 10.49 3.63 -26.32
CA PHE A 135 9.72 3.73 -25.08
C PHE A 135 10.41 3.02 -23.90
N TRP A 136 10.02 3.39 -22.69
CA TRP A 136 10.33 2.65 -21.46
C TRP A 136 9.20 1.71 -21.08
N HIS A 137 9.53 0.47 -20.71
CA HIS A 137 8.66 -0.41 -19.94
C HIS A 137 9.08 -0.39 -18.48
N VAL A 138 8.19 0.08 -17.62
CA VAL A 138 8.33 -0.01 -16.17
C VAL A 138 7.40 -1.10 -15.67
N ARG A 139 7.97 -2.18 -15.16
CA ARG A 139 7.24 -3.41 -14.83
C ARG A 139 7.37 -3.72 -13.35
N LEU A 140 6.26 -4.01 -12.70
CA LEU A 140 6.28 -4.68 -11.41
C LEU A 140 6.33 -6.18 -11.67
N ILE A 141 7.39 -6.84 -11.25
CA ILE A 141 7.61 -8.27 -11.45
C ILE A 141 7.33 -9.01 -10.16
N VAL A 142 6.59 -10.10 -10.26
CA VAL A 142 6.44 -11.11 -9.21
C VAL A 142 7.30 -12.31 -9.60
N ARG A 143 8.22 -12.69 -8.74
CA ARG A 143 9.07 -13.87 -8.89
C ARG A 143 8.58 -15.00 -7.99
N SER A 144 8.39 -16.18 -8.59
CA SER A 144 8.03 -17.41 -7.88
C SER A 144 9.17 -17.93 -7.01
N SER A 145 8.86 -18.88 -6.12
CA SER A 145 9.86 -19.64 -5.36
C SER A 145 10.79 -20.48 -6.24
N THR A 146 10.40 -20.72 -7.50
CA THR A 146 11.21 -21.44 -8.51
C THR A 146 11.99 -20.49 -9.42
N ASN A 147 12.12 -19.20 -9.06
CA ASN A 147 12.81 -18.16 -9.84
C ASN A 147 12.20 -17.88 -11.23
N VAL A 148 10.89 -18.10 -11.39
CA VAL A 148 10.17 -17.70 -12.60
C VAL A 148 9.59 -16.31 -12.40
N ASP A 149 9.94 -15.39 -13.30
CA ASP A 149 9.43 -14.02 -13.32
C ASP A 149 8.11 -13.94 -14.09
N SER A 150 7.15 -13.18 -13.56
CA SER A 150 5.91 -12.83 -14.25
C SER A 150 5.56 -11.36 -14.01
N ASP A 151 5.10 -10.67 -15.05
CA ASP A 151 4.70 -9.27 -14.97
C ASP A 151 3.39 -9.16 -14.18
N ALA A 152 3.45 -8.52 -13.00
CA ALA A 152 2.26 -8.19 -12.21
C ALA A 152 1.48 -7.03 -12.81
N THR A 153 2.21 -6.03 -13.31
CA THR A 153 1.68 -4.92 -14.10
C THR A 153 2.80 -4.27 -14.90
N THR A 154 2.43 -3.60 -15.99
CA THR A 154 3.36 -2.93 -16.90
C THR A 154 2.85 -1.53 -17.23
N LEU A 155 3.69 -0.53 -16.99
CA LEU A 155 3.52 0.84 -17.48
C LEU A 155 4.42 1.03 -18.69
N THR A 156 3.85 1.52 -19.79
CA THR A 156 4.62 1.94 -20.96
C THR A 156 4.69 3.46 -20.99
N ILE A 157 5.91 4.01 -20.98
CA ILE A 157 6.18 5.45 -21.09
C ILE A 157 6.72 5.71 -22.48
N ASN A 158 5.87 6.27 -23.34
CA ASN A 158 6.15 6.49 -24.77
C ASN A 158 6.13 7.98 -25.16
N ALA A 159 6.12 8.88 -24.17
CA ALA A 159 6.17 10.32 -24.37
C ALA A 159 7.18 10.95 -23.40
N ASN A 160 7.95 11.90 -23.92
CA ASN A 160 8.85 12.70 -23.09
C ASN A 160 8.03 13.51 -22.10
N THR A 161 8.64 13.83 -20.96
CA THR A 161 7.99 14.66 -19.96
C THR A 161 8.89 15.84 -19.61
N SER A 162 8.34 17.05 -19.70
CA SER A 162 9.05 18.27 -19.28
C SER A 162 9.03 18.47 -17.76
N ALA A 163 8.32 17.61 -17.04
CA ALA A 163 8.15 17.62 -15.59
C ALA A 163 7.87 16.21 -15.07
N TRP A 164 7.95 16.04 -13.75
CA TRP A 164 7.55 14.79 -13.10
C TRP A 164 6.07 14.50 -13.34
N ASN A 165 5.80 13.34 -13.91
CA ASN A 165 4.46 12.79 -14.07
C ASN A 165 4.19 11.78 -12.97
N LYS A 166 2.93 11.66 -12.57
CA LYS A 166 2.47 10.71 -11.55
C LYS A 166 1.40 9.81 -12.11
N THR A 167 1.47 8.53 -11.78
CA THR A 167 0.44 7.55 -12.10
C THR A 167 0.28 6.56 -10.97
N SER A 168 -0.92 6.04 -10.81
CA SER A 168 -1.28 5.05 -9.80
C SER A 168 -1.85 3.82 -10.49
N ILE A 169 -1.36 2.65 -10.11
CA ILE A 169 -1.83 1.37 -10.62
C ILE A 169 -2.47 0.60 -9.46
N THR A 170 -3.70 0.14 -9.64
CA THR A 170 -4.48 -0.60 -8.63
C THR A 170 -4.92 -1.98 -9.11
N SER A 171 -4.48 -2.39 -10.29
CA SER A 171 -4.77 -3.69 -10.88
C SER A 171 -3.49 -4.47 -11.12
N PHE A 172 -3.44 -5.69 -10.59
CA PHE A 172 -2.26 -6.56 -10.61
C PHE A 172 -2.66 -8.01 -10.86
N THR A 173 -1.80 -8.77 -11.56
CA THR A 173 -2.01 -10.19 -11.83
C THR A 173 -0.70 -10.98 -11.63
N PRO A 174 -0.61 -11.94 -10.70
CA PRO A 174 -1.66 -12.43 -9.82
C PRO A 174 -1.89 -11.53 -8.62
N ASN A 175 -3.13 -11.53 -8.13
CA ASN A 175 -3.52 -10.87 -6.89
C ASN A 175 -4.79 -11.60 -6.39
N PRO A 176 -4.77 -12.29 -5.22
CA PRO A 176 -3.78 -12.21 -4.15
C PRO A 176 -2.50 -12.97 -4.50
N LEU A 177 -1.44 -12.71 -3.75
CA LEU A 177 -0.26 -13.55 -3.77
C LEU A 177 -0.53 -14.80 -2.90
N THR A 178 -0.76 -15.94 -3.55
CA THR A 178 -1.13 -17.19 -2.86
C THR A 178 0.04 -17.88 -2.15
N THR A 179 1.27 -17.56 -2.54
CA THR A 179 2.50 -18.04 -1.88
C THR A 179 3.44 -16.88 -1.65
N GLN A 180 4.46 -17.06 -0.80
CA GLN A 180 5.49 -16.05 -0.61
C GLN A 180 6.16 -15.73 -1.95
N LYS A 181 6.31 -14.45 -2.26
CA LYS A 181 6.91 -13.97 -3.50
C LYS A 181 8.03 -12.97 -3.24
N LEU A 182 8.94 -12.90 -4.19
CA LEU A 182 9.83 -11.76 -4.33
C LEU A 182 9.22 -10.81 -5.34
N ILE A 183 9.03 -9.55 -4.97
CA ILE A 183 8.49 -8.52 -5.84
C ILE A 183 9.57 -7.51 -6.12
N TYR A 184 9.68 -7.07 -7.36
CA TYR A 184 10.62 -6.02 -7.70
C TYR A 184 10.16 -5.24 -8.90
N LEU A 185 10.66 -4.02 -9.00
CA LEU A 185 10.48 -3.22 -10.19
C LEU A 185 11.62 -3.48 -11.18
N ARG A 186 11.29 -3.51 -12.47
CA ARG A 186 12.25 -3.56 -13.56
C ARG A 186 11.91 -2.45 -14.57
N ALA A 187 12.91 -1.68 -14.99
CA ALA A 187 12.81 -0.74 -16.09
C ALA A 187 13.61 -1.25 -17.29
N GLU A 188 13.00 -1.24 -18.47
CA GLU A 188 13.62 -1.66 -19.72
C GLU A 188 13.38 -0.62 -20.81
N GLN A 189 14.40 -0.38 -21.63
CA GLN A 189 14.32 0.50 -22.78
C GLN A 189 14.12 -0.31 -24.06
N SER A 190 13.26 0.18 -24.95
CA SER A 190 13.22 -0.25 -26.35
C SER A 190 13.78 0.87 -27.22
N GLY A 191 14.90 0.65 -27.91
CA GLY A 191 15.59 1.69 -28.69
C GLY A 191 16.55 2.58 -27.86
N ALA A 192 17.26 3.47 -28.55
CA ALA A 192 18.14 4.45 -27.91
C ALA A 192 17.33 5.68 -27.50
N MET A 193 17.41 6.09 -26.24
CA MET A 193 16.60 7.18 -25.68
C MET A 193 17.30 7.89 -24.53
N ASP A 194 16.69 8.96 -24.04
CA ASP A 194 17.19 9.70 -22.89
C ASP A 194 16.96 8.96 -21.56
N ASN A 195 17.58 9.49 -20.51
CA ASN A 195 17.56 8.88 -19.18
C ASN A 195 16.14 8.80 -18.59
N LEU A 196 15.86 7.77 -17.80
CA LEU A 196 14.65 7.70 -16.96
C LEU A 196 15.00 8.09 -15.53
N SER A 197 14.16 8.91 -14.90
CA SER A 197 14.15 9.10 -13.45
C SER A 197 12.84 8.57 -12.89
N LEU A 198 12.91 7.84 -11.77
CA LEU A 198 11.76 7.15 -11.21
C LEU A 198 11.75 7.23 -9.68
N ALA A 199 10.59 7.51 -9.11
CA ALA A 199 10.31 7.37 -7.69
C ALA A 199 9.03 6.54 -7.55
N MET A 200 8.97 5.68 -6.55
CA MET A 200 7.83 4.78 -6.42
C MET A 200 7.47 4.46 -4.97
N THR A 201 6.22 4.07 -4.78
CA THR A 201 5.71 3.56 -3.51
C THR A 201 4.77 2.41 -3.80
N LEU A 202 5.06 1.24 -3.23
CA LEU A 202 4.18 0.09 -3.31
C LEU A 202 3.42 -0.04 -1.99
N TYR A 203 2.11 -0.12 -2.08
CA TYR A 203 1.21 -0.40 -0.98
C TYR A 203 0.76 -1.85 -1.07
N ILE A 204 0.90 -2.56 0.04
CA ILE A 204 0.49 -3.96 0.19
C ILE A 204 -0.41 -4.11 1.41
N ARG A 205 -1.29 -5.10 1.38
CA ARG A 205 -2.20 -5.42 2.49
C ARG A 205 -2.25 -6.91 2.74
N GLU A 206 -2.43 -7.32 3.98
CA GLU A 206 -2.78 -8.69 4.32
C GLU A 206 -4.29 -8.92 4.12
N VAL A 207 -4.69 -10.10 3.66
CA VAL A 207 -6.09 -10.55 3.78
C VAL A 207 -6.27 -11.13 5.17
N LEU A 208 -7.18 -10.54 5.95
CA LEU A 208 -7.48 -11.03 7.28
C LEU A 208 -8.52 -12.15 7.16
N GLY A 209 -8.15 -13.36 7.58
CA GLY A 209 -9.03 -14.53 7.63
C GLY A 209 -9.99 -14.51 8.80
#